data_AF-A0A2W0C862-F1
#
_entry.id   AF-A0A2W0C862-F1
#
_cell.length_a   1.000
_cell.length_b   1.000
_cell.length_c   1.000
_cell.angle_alpha   90.00
_cell.angle_beta   90.00
_cell.angle_gamma   90.00
#
_symmetry.space_group_name_H-M   'P 1'
#
loop_
_entity.id
_entity.type
_entity.pdbx_description
1 polymer ?
#
loop_
_entity_poly.entity_id
_entity_poly.type
_entity_poly.pdbx_seq_one_letter_code
_entity_poly.pdbx_strand_id
1 'polypeptide(L)'
;MMEFLSILFFAINMFTIFEGPVFSETAKKAKLLEITEEERKRTGDSSKNSAIDDFAKDGCVQLMMALCLTALEATYLIVAIGYDPLKIPTLLAILFFISSIIASSLKKKVKNMSDSELAIEKAKAQSNKNVTFSSVTKAVIWGTYFGYMIYVLVF
;
A
#
# COMPACT_ATOMS: atom_id res chain seq x y z
N MET A 1 27.10 -5.16 4.93
CA MET A 1 27.12 -5.03 3.45
C MET A 1 26.32 -6.14 2.78
N MET A 2 26.69 -7.43 2.89
CA MET A 2 25.92 -8.55 2.29
C MET A 2 24.48 -8.64 2.82
N GLU A 3 24.26 -8.49 4.12
CA GLU A 3 22.91 -8.47 4.71
C GLU A 3 22.05 -7.31 4.21
N PHE A 4 22.66 -6.13 4.01
CA PHE A 4 21.97 -4.96 3.48
C PHE A 4 21.58 -5.14 2.01
N LEU A 5 22.48 -5.70 1.19
CA LEU A 5 22.19 -6.05 -0.20
C LEU A 5 21.08 -7.10 -0.32
N SER A 6 21.04 -8.08 0.59
CA SER A 6 19.95 -9.07 0.65
C SER A 6 18.61 -8.41 0.98
N ILE A 7 18.57 -7.50 1.97
CA ILE A 7 17.36 -6.75 2.33
C ILE A 7 16.92 -5.83 1.17
N LEU A 8 17.87 -5.15 0.53
CA LEU A 8 17.64 -4.29 -0.64
C LEU A 8 17.07 -5.09 -1.81
N PHE A 9 17.68 -6.23 -2.14
CA PHE A 9 17.23 -7.09 -3.23
C PHE A 9 15.83 -7.62 -2.95
N PHE A 10 15.55 -8.02 -1.71
CA PHE A 10 14.23 -8.47 -1.31
C PHE A 10 13.18 -7.34 -1.38
N ALA A 11 13.53 -6.13 -0.93
CA ALA A 11 12.68 -4.95 -1.01
C ALA A 11 12.35 -4.58 -2.47
N ILE A 12 13.34 -4.58 -3.37
CA ILE A 12 13.14 -4.27 -4.79
C ILE A 12 12.26 -5.32 -5.47
N ASN A 13 12.60 -6.61 -5.32
CA ASN A 13 11.85 -7.69 -5.96
C ASN A 13 10.39 -7.69 -5.49
N MET A 14 10.18 -7.53 -4.19
CA MET A 14 8.83 -7.45 -3.67
C MET A 14 8.11 -6.16 -4.11
N PHE A 15 8.75 -4.99 -4.08
CA PHE A 15 8.16 -3.75 -4.59
C PHE A 15 7.67 -3.90 -6.03
N THR A 16 8.48 -4.51 -6.90
CA THR A 16 8.11 -4.77 -8.31
C THR A 16 7.02 -5.82 -8.50
N ILE A 17 6.94 -6.85 -7.67
CA ILE A 17 5.95 -7.92 -7.79
C ILE A 17 4.57 -7.47 -7.28
N PHE A 18 4.54 -6.58 -6.29
CA PHE A 18 3.35 -6.37 -5.48
C PHE A 18 2.60 -5.04 -5.69
N GLU A 19 3.21 -4.01 -6.30
CA GLU A 19 2.57 -2.67 -6.38
C GLU A 19 1.57 -2.45 -7.54
N GLY A 20 1.23 -3.46 -8.37
CA GLY A 20 0.37 -3.25 -9.55
C GLY A 20 -0.93 -4.08 -9.59
N PRO A 21 -0.88 -5.42 -9.64
CA PRO A 21 -2.09 -6.24 -9.85
C PRO A 21 -2.56 -6.99 -8.60
N VAL A 22 -1.64 -7.42 -7.72
CA VAL A 22 -1.97 -8.39 -6.67
C VAL A 22 -2.80 -7.74 -5.56
N PHE A 23 -2.42 -6.54 -5.09
CA PHE A 23 -3.13 -5.88 -3.98
C PHE A 23 -4.29 -4.99 -4.41
N SER A 24 -4.39 -4.62 -5.69
CA SER A 24 -5.46 -3.73 -6.16
C SER A 24 -6.83 -4.40 -6.07
N GLU A 25 -6.92 -5.71 -6.37
CA GLU A 25 -8.15 -6.47 -6.25
C GLU A 25 -8.58 -6.67 -4.79
N THR A 26 -7.64 -6.98 -3.89
CA THR A 26 -7.94 -7.12 -2.46
C THR A 26 -8.28 -5.78 -1.80
N ALA A 27 -7.55 -4.71 -2.12
CA ALA A 27 -7.90 -3.37 -1.63
C ALA A 27 -9.31 -2.94 -2.08
N LYS A 28 -9.70 -3.30 -3.31
CA LYS A 28 -11.04 -3.10 -3.83
C LYS A 28 -12.07 -3.93 -3.07
N LYS A 29 -11.84 -5.24 -2.90
CA LYS A 29 -12.75 -6.12 -2.15
C LYS A 29 -12.91 -5.66 -0.70
N ALA A 30 -11.81 -5.28 -0.03
CA ALA A 30 -11.81 -4.73 1.32
C ALA A 30 -12.66 -3.46 1.44
N LYS A 31 -12.47 -2.53 0.50
CA LYS A 31 -13.19 -1.26 0.49
C LYS A 31 -14.68 -1.43 0.18
N LEU A 32 -15.02 -2.34 -0.74
CA LEU A 32 -16.41 -2.70 -1.02
C LEU A 32 -17.06 -3.37 0.20
N LEU A 33 -16.32 -4.24 0.92
CA LEU A 33 -16.79 -4.86 2.15
C LEU A 33 -17.14 -3.80 3.22
N GLU A 34 -16.24 -2.83 3.44
CA GLU A 34 -16.45 -1.74 4.41
C GLU A 34 -17.70 -0.89 4.05
N ILE A 35 -17.88 -0.57 2.76
CA ILE A 35 -19.04 0.16 2.26
C ILE A 35 -20.33 -0.65 2.46
N THR A 36 -20.33 -1.93 2.09
CA THR A 36 -21.50 -2.81 2.23
C THR A 36 -21.88 -3.05 3.69
N GLU A 37 -20.90 -3.14 4.60
CA GLU A 37 -21.15 -3.28 6.03
C GLU A 37 -21.80 -2.01 6.63
N GLU A 38 -21.36 -0.82 6.22
CA GLU A 38 -21.96 0.44 6.67
C GLU A 38 -23.35 0.70 6.05
N GLU A 39 -23.57 0.38 4.76
CA GLU A 39 -24.92 0.40 4.14
C GLU A 39 -25.90 -0.49 4.93
N ARG A 40 -25.44 -1.67 5.34
CA ARG A 40 -26.21 -2.64 6.11
C ARG A 40 -26.53 -2.16 7.51
N LYS A 41 -25.56 -1.56 8.23
CA LYS A 41 -25.82 -0.94 9.54
C LYS A 41 -26.88 0.16 9.46
N ARG A 42 -26.99 0.87 8.33
CA ARG A 42 -28.02 1.89 8.09
C ARG A 42 -29.40 1.31 7.74
N THR A 43 -29.45 0.17 7.04
CA THR A 43 -30.71 -0.47 6.59
C THR A 43 -31.26 -1.53 7.54
N GLY A 44 -30.47 -2.01 8.52
CA GLY A 44 -30.91 -2.98 9.52
C GLY A 44 -30.99 -4.44 9.04
N ASP A 45 -30.45 -4.75 7.86
CA ASP A 45 -30.42 -6.12 7.34
C ASP A 45 -29.44 -7.01 8.14
N SER A 46 -29.85 -8.23 8.51
CA SER A 46 -29.11 -9.17 9.34
C SER A 46 -28.60 -10.42 8.59
N SER A 47 -28.73 -10.47 7.25
CA SER A 47 -28.29 -11.60 6.42
C SER A 47 -26.79 -11.92 6.49
N LYS A 48 -26.40 -13.21 6.58
CA LYS A 48 -24.98 -13.63 6.63
C LYS A 48 -24.32 -13.38 5.26
N ASN A 49 -23.24 -12.61 5.22
CA ASN A 49 -22.68 -12.12 3.96
C ASN A 49 -21.59 -13.06 3.42
N SER A 50 -21.85 -13.76 2.32
CA SER A 50 -20.86 -14.62 1.64
C SER A 50 -19.61 -13.86 1.21
N ALA A 51 -19.72 -12.54 0.97
CA ALA A 51 -18.59 -11.69 0.62
C ALA A 51 -17.54 -11.56 1.74
N ILE A 52 -17.93 -11.71 3.02
CA ILE A 52 -16.99 -11.69 4.15
C ILE A 52 -16.16 -12.98 4.16
N ASP A 53 -16.79 -14.13 3.90
CA ASP A 53 -16.08 -15.42 3.83
C ASP A 53 -15.13 -15.49 2.63
N ASP A 54 -15.54 -14.95 1.48
CA ASP A 54 -14.69 -14.86 0.29
C ASP A 54 -13.51 -13.92 0.50
N PHE A 55 -13.72 -12.77 1.17
CA PHE A 55 -12.64 -11.86 1.52
C PHE A 55 -11.68 -12.44 2.58
N ALA A 56 -12.20 -13.18 3.56
CA ALA A 56 -11.39 -13.83 4.59
C ALA A 56 -10.47 -14.91 4.00
N LYS A 57 -10.92 -15.63 2.95
CA LYS A 57 -10.11 -16.64 2.26
C LYS A 57 -9.04 -16.04 1.34
N ASP A 58 -9.42 -15.10 0.47
CA ASP A 58 -8.52 -14.62 -0.59
C ASP A 58 -7.78 -13.32 -0.22
N GLY A 59 -8.42 -12.44 0.54
CA GLY A 59 -7.91 -11.11 0.87
C GLY A 59 -6.99 -11.06 2.09
N CYS A 60 -7.17 -11.98 3.05
CA CYS A 60 -6.41 -11.98 4.31
C CYS A 60 -4.91 -12.19 4.10
N VAL A 61 -4.53 -13.17 3.26
CA VAL A 61 -3.12 -13.48 2.96
C VAL A 61 -2.44 -12.30 2.27
N GLN A 62 -3.15 -11.66 1.34
CA GLN A 62 -2.63 -10.52 0.62
C GLN A 62 -2.46 -9.30 1.54
N LEU A 63 -3.42 -9.03 2.44
CA LEU A 63 -3.32 -7.94 3.39
C LEU A 63 -2.19 -8.15 4.41
N MET A 64 -2.00 -9.39 4.87
CA MET A 64 -0.89 -9.77 5.75
C MET A 64 0.47 -9.59 5.04
N MET A 65 0.56 -9.99 3.77
CA MET A 65 1.76 -9.80 2.95
C MET A 65 2.09 -8.31 2.77
N ALA A 66 1.09 -7.45 2.50
CA ALA A 66 1.28 -6.01 2.38
C ALA A 66 1.80 -5.36 3.68
N LEU A 67 1.34 -5.85 4.84
CA LEU A 67 1.82 -5.45 6.16
C LEU A 67 3.28 -5.84 6.38
N CYS A 68 3.63 -7.10 6.08
CA CYS A 68 5.02 -7.57 6.14
C CYS A 68 5.94 -6.75 5.24
N LEU A 69 5.47 -6.41 4.04
CA LEU A 69 6.21 -5.59 3.09
C LEU A 69 6.49 -4.19 3.61
N THR A 70 5.47 -3.54 4.15
CA THR A 70 5.60 -2.21 4.74
C THR A 70 6.61 -2.21 5.90
N ALA A 71 6.62 -3.27 6.71
CA ALA A 71 7.58 -3.42 7.81
C ALA A 71 9.02 -3.67 7.32
N LEU A 72 9.20 -4.48 6.27
CA LEU A 72 10.50 -4.71 5.63
C LEU A 72 11.07 -3.43 5.02
N GLU A 73 10.23 -2.66 4.31
CA GLU A 73 10.61 -1.37 3.71
C GLU A 73 11.03 -0.34 4.78
N ALA A 74 10.28 -0.26 5.88
CA ALA A 74 10.65 0.59 7.02
C ALA A 74 12.00 0.17 7.64
N THR A 75 12.22 -1.14 7.81
CA THR A 75 13.48 -1.68 8.34
C THR A 75 14.65 -1.35 7.41
N TYR A 76 14.46 -1.53 6.10
CA TYR A 76 15.44 -1.19 5.09
C TYR A 76 15.83 0.30 5.16
N LEU A 77 14.85 1.21 5.20
CA LEU A 77 15.11 2.66 5.26
C LEU A 77 15.88 3.07 6.52
N ILE A 78 15.61 2.44 7.66
CA ILE A 78 16.35 2.68 8.91
C ILE A 78 17.82 2.29 8.75
N VAL A 79 18.07 1.11 8.18
CA VAL A 79 19.44 0.61 7.96
C VAL A 79 20.16 1.44 6.90
N ALA A 80 19.44 1.89 5.85
CA ALA A 80 20.00 2.66 4.74
C ALA A 80 20.66 3.97 5.19
N ILE A 81 20.19 4.60 6.29
CA ILE A 81 20.83 5.81 6.86
C ILE A 81 22.30 5.57 7.23
N GLY A 82 22.64 4.35 7.68
CA GLY A 82 24.00 4.00 8.06
C GLY A 82 24.95 3.81 6.87
N TYR A 83 24.40 3.58 5.67
CA TYR A 83 25.15 3.31 4.44
C TYR A 83 25.11 4.47 3.46
N ASP A 84 24.13 5.38 3.54
CA ASP A 84 24.00 6.53 2.65
C ASP A 84 25.01 7.64 3.04
N PRO A 85 26.01 7.94 2.20
CA PRO A 85 27.02 8.96 2.48
C PRO A 85 26.44 10.37 2.41
N LEU A 86 25.45 10.60 1.54
CA LEU A 86 24.83 11.92 1.34
C LEU A 86 23.67 12.15 2.31
N LYS A 87 23.01 11.08 2.77
CA LYS A 87 21.87 11.04 3.71
C LYS A 87 20.59 11.74 3.23
N ILE A 88 20.72 12.79 2.42
CA ILE A 88 19.62 13.58 1.86
C ILE A 88 18.66 12.69 1.05
N PRO A 89 19.12 11.81 0.13
CA PRO A 89 18.20 10.96 -0.63
C PRO A 89 17.40 10.00 0.27
N THR A 90 18.06 9.38 1.25
CA THR A 90 17.38 8.49 2.21
C THR A 90 16.42 9.24 3.12
N LEU A 91 16.75 10.45 3.57
CA LEU A 91 15.83 11.31 4.33
C LEU A 91 14.58 11.68 3.53
N LEU A 92 14.74 11.99 2.24
CA LEU A 92 13.61 12.26 1.34
C LEU A 92 12.73 11.02 1.14
N ALA A 93 13.33 9.83 0.98
CA ALA A 93 12.59 8.58 0.88
C ALA A 93 11.78 8.27 2.16
N ILE A 94 12.37 8.49 3.34
CA ILE A 94 11.69 8.36 4.64
C ILE A 94 10.54 9.35 4.75
N LEU A 95 10.76 10.62 4.41
CA LEU A 95 9.70 11.63 4.42
C LEU A 95 8.56 11.25 3.49
N PHE A 96 8.87 10.74 2.29
CA PHE A 96 7.88 10.29 1.33
C PHE A 96 7.07 9.08 1.83
N PHE A 97 7.74 8.11 2.46
CA PHE A 97 7.12 6.94 3.07
C PHE A 97 6.15 7.34 4.20
N ILE A 98 6.60 8.17 5.15
CA ILE A 98 5.78 8.67 6.25
C ILE A 98 4.60 9.49 5.72
N SER A 99 4.84 10.39 4.75
CA SER A 99 3.79 11.20 4.14
C SER A 99 2.72 10.35 3.47
N SER A 100 3.10 9.24 2.85
CA SER A 100 2.16 8.28 2.24
C SER A 100 1.26 7.62 3.29
N ILE A 101 1.80 7.26 4.45
CA ILE A 101 1.04 6.67 5.56
C ILE A 101 0.07 7.70 6.15
N ILE A 102 0.55 8.92 6.42
CA ILE A 102 -0.27 10.01 6.96
C ILE A 102 -1.41 10.35 6.00
N ALA A 103 -1.11 10.53 4.71
CA ALA A 103 -2.12 10.84 3.69
C ALA A 103 -3.19 9.73 3.60
N SER A 104 -2.82 8.47 3.83
CA SER A 104 -3.80 7.38 3.91
C SER A 104 -4.65 7.48 5.18
N SER A 105 -4.05 7.81 6.32
CA SER A 105 -4.76 7.98 7.61
C SER A 105 -5.70 9.18 7.66
N LEU A 106 -5.43 10.24 6.88
CA LEU A 106 -6.26 11.44 6.82
C LEU A 106 -7.52 11.26 5.97
N LYS A 107 -7.66 10.14 5.25
CA LYS A 107 -8.86 9.87 4.46
C LYS A 107 -10.07 9.74 5.38
N LYS A 108 -11.18 10.33 4.95
CA LYS A 108 -12.47 10.24 5.66
C LYS A 108 -12.85 8.77 5.80
N LYS A 109 -13.20 8.34 7.02
CA LYS A 109 -13.69 6.97 7.26
C LYS A 109 -15.05 6.78 6.61
N VAL A 110 -15.33 5.58 6.08
CA VAL A 110 -16.61 5.26 5.40
C VAL A 110 -17.81 5.55 6.31
N LYS A 111 -17.68 5.25 7.61
CA LYS A 111 -18.68 5.55 8.65
C LYS A 111 -19.15 7.01 8.67
N ASN A 112 -18.28 7.96 8.32
CA ASN A 112 -18.56 9.40 8.41
C ASN A 112 -18.99 10.01 7.06
N MET A 113 -19.17 9.19 6.01
CA MET A 113 -19.56 9.66 4.68
C MET A 113 -21.09 9.86 4.57
N SER A 114 -21.52 10.88 3.84
CA SER A 114 -22.92 11.04 3.43
C SER A 114 -23.31 9.96 2.39
N ASP A 115 -24.60 9.74 2.17
CA ASP A 115 -25.06 8.75 1.18
C ASP A 115 -24.59 9.08 -0.25
N SER A 116 -24.50 10.38 -0.58
CA SER A 116 -23.95 10.84 -1.86
C SER A 116 -22.45 10.61 -2.00
N GLU A 117 -21.68 10.83 -0.94
CA GLU A 117 -20.24 10.52 -0.91
C GLU A 117 -20.00 9.01 -1.03
N LEU A 118 -20.81 8.20 -0.35
CA LEU A 118 -20.71 6.75 -0.32
C LEU A 118 -20.99 6.12 -1.70
N ALA A 119 -21.98 6.64 -2.44
CA ALA A 119 -22.24 6.24 -3.82
C ALA A 119 -21.06 6.55 -4.78
N ILE A 120 -20.42 7.72 -4.61
CA ILE A 120 -19.24 8.12 -5.39
C ILE A 120 -18.04 7.22 -5.03
N GLU A 121 -17.86 6.91 -3.75
CA GLU A 121 -16.79 6.04 -3.26
C GLU A 121 -16.93 4.61 -3.81
N LYS A 122 -18.16 4.09 -3.85
CA LYS A 122 -18.51 2.78 -4.41
C LYS A 122 -18.25 2.72 -5.92
N ALA A 123 -18.67 3.76 -6.65
CA ALA A 123 -18.39 3.89 -8.08
C ALA A 123 -16.88 3.97 -8.37
N LYS A 124 -16.12 4.70 -7.53
CA LYS A 124 -14.65 4.74 -7.61
C LYS A 124 -13.99 3.40 -7.31
N ALA A 125 -14.49 2.65 -6.33
CA ALA A 125 -13.97 1.32 -6.01
C ALA A 125 -14.28 0.29 -7.12
N GLN A 126 -15.41 0.44 -7.81
CA GLN A 126 -15.75 -0.40 -8.97
C GLN A 126 -14.96 -0.04 -10.23
N SER A 127 -14.67 1.26 -10.42
CA SER A 127 -13.89 1.79 -11.54
C SER A 127 -12.47 1.19 -11.56
N ASN A 128 -12.25 0.29 -12.51
CA ASN A 128 -11.11 -0.60 -12.60
C ASN A 128 -9.85 0.11 -13.15
N LYS A 129 -9.26 1.04 -12.39
CA LYS A 129 -7.91 1.53 -12.70
C LYS A 129 -6.88 0.71 -11.94
N ASN A 130 -6.41 -0.38 -12.57
CA ASN A 130 -5.28 -1.18 -12.09
C ASN A 130 -3.98 -0.38 -11.98
N VAL A 131 -3.86 0.75 -12.70
CA VAL A 131 -2.69 1.65 -12.62
C VAL A 131 -3.17 3.08 -12.43
N THR A 132 -2.70 3.73 -11.37
CA THR A 132 -2.96 5.15 -11.10
C THR A 132 -1.71 5.97 -11.36
N PHE A 133 -1.86 7.24 -11.74
CA PHE A 133 -0.72 8.16 -11.92
C PHE A 133 0.15 8.22 -10.66
N SER A 134 -0.47 8.17 -9.48
CA SER A 134 0.25 8.10 -8.21
C SER A 134 1.11 6.84 -8.06
N SER A 135 0.63 5.68 -8.53
CA SER A 135 1.41 4.43 -8.52
C SER A 135 2.60 4.51 -9.48
N VAL A 136 2.42 5.09 -10.68
CA VAL A 136 3.53 5.29 -11.63
C VAL A 136 4.59 6.23 -11.07
N THR A 137 4.18 7.37 -10.50
CA THR A 137 5.13 8.31 -9.88
C THR A 137 5.88 7.69 -8.72
N LYS A 138 5.21 6.89 -7.88
CA LYS A 138 5.84 6.13 -6.80
C LYS A 138 6.88 5.16 -7.33
N ALA A 139 6.55 4.38 -8.36
CA ALA A 139 7.47 3.44 -8.97
C ALA A 139 8.72 4.12 -9.53
N VAL A 140 8.57 5.29 -10.15
CA VAL A 140 9.71 6.07 -10.67
C VAL A 140 10.59 6.61 -9.54
N ILE A 141 10.01 7.19 -8.50
CA ILE A 141 10.75 7.72 -7.34
C ILE A 141 11.52 6.60 -6.65
N TRP A 142 10.85 5.49 -6.35
CA TRP A 142 11.46 4.34 -5.69
C TRP A 142 12.50 3.64 -6.56
N GLY A 143 12.23 3.45 -7.84
CA GLY A 143 13.20 2.88 -8.79
C GLY A 143 14.47 3.73 -8.88
N THR A 144 14.33 5.06 -8.89
CA THR A 144 15.48 5.99 -8.88
C THR A 144 16.25 5.90 -7.56
N TYR A 145 15.56 5.90 -6.43
CA TYR A 145 16.19 5.81 -5.11
C TYR A 145 16.94 4.48 -4.90
N PHE A 146 16.32 3.36 -5.25
CA PHE A 146 16.98 2.06 -5.17
C PHE A 146 18.17 1.97 -6.12
N GLY A 147 18.07 2.53 -7.33
CA GLY A 147 19.21 2.65 -8.26
C GLY A 147 20.38 3.44 -7.66
N TYR A 148 20.10 4.57 -7.01
CA TYR A 148 21.09 5.35 -6.27
C TYR A 148 21.76 4.53 -5.16
N MET A 149 20.98 3.82 -4.34
CA MET A 149 21.52 3.01 -3.25
C MET A 149 22.36 1.83 -3.75
N ILE A 150 22.00 1.22 -4.88
CA ILE A 150 22.83 0.21 -5.54
C ILE A 150 24.16 0.83 -5.98
N TYR A 151 24.14 2.01 -6.60
CA TYR A 151 25.34 2.70 -7.04
C TYR A 151 26.31 2.97 -5.87
N VAL A 152 25.80 3.52 -4.76
CA VAL A 152 26.56 3.81 -3.54
C VAL A 152 27.15 2.55 -2.87
N LEU A 153 26.52 1.39 -3.07
CA LEU A 153 27.01 0.13 -2.49
C LEU A 153 28.08 -0.55 -3.35
N VAL A 154 28.03 -0.33 -4.65
CA VAL A 154 28.95 -0.94 -5.62
C VAL A 154 30.22 -0.08 -5.79
N PHE A 155 30.11 1.24 -5.64
CA PHE A 155 31.17 2.22 -5.85
C PHE A 155 31.40 3.07 -4.60
#